data_AF-A0A1G4NWT3-F1
#
_entry.id   AF-A0A1G4NWT3-F1
#
_cell.length_a   1.000
_cell.length_b   1.000
_cell.length_c   1.000
_cell.angle_alpha   90.00
_cell.angle_beta   90.00
_cell.angle_gamma   90.00
#
_symmetry.space_group_name_H-M   'P 1'
#
loop_
_entity.id
_entity.type
_entity.pdbx_description
1 polymer ?
#
loop_
_entity_poly.entity_id
_entity_poly.type
_entity_poly.pdbx_seq_one_letter_code
_entity_poly.pdbx_strand_id
1 'polypeptide(L)'
;MSLIYKSVYAHFSSQQLPCLSYRNSMIVQDDIYCKIYIVSRTYLCVKFYASDYSVDVISSMLRVVFISTNAQSMVKLINSHIWITSKLSISHALYIGGELVKAELTLITGQEYIQD
;
A
#
# COMPACT_ATOMS: atom_id res chain seq x y z
N MET A 1 -0.95 24.00 -8.73
CA MET A 1 -0.68 22.66 -9.32
C MET A 1 -1.79 21.75 -8.84
N SER A 2 -2.73 21.40 -9.72
CA SER A 2 -4.02 20.75 -9.37
C SER A 2 -3.88 19.22 -9.42
N LEU A 3 -4.27 18.53 -8.35
CA LEU A 3 -4.31 17.06 -8.29
C LEU A 3 -5.73 16.59 -8.65
N ILE A 4 -5.84 15.82 -9.73
CA ILE A 4 -7.11 15.23 -10.19
C ILE A 4 -7.20 13.81 -9.65
N TYR A 5 -8.26 13.51 -8.89
CA TYR A 5 -8.63 12.18 -8.40
C TYR A 5 -9.76 11.61 -9.27
N LYS A 6 -9.65 10.34 -9.72
CA LYS A 6 -10.73 9.62 -10.42
C LYS A 6 -10.78 8.16 -9.96
N SER A 7 -11.99 7.65 -9.71
CA SER A 7 -12.30 6.29 -9.26
C SER A 7 -13.23 5.59 -10.29
N VAL A 8 -13.00 4.30 -10.55
CA VAL A 8 -13.79 3.44 -11.46
C VAL A 8 -13.96 2.05 -10.80
N TYR A 9 -15.15 1.43 -10.90
CA TYR A 9 -15.53 0.16 -10.26
C TYR A 9 -15.84 -0.95 -11.29
N ALA A 10 -15.47 -2.20 -10.99
CA ALA A 10 -15.89 -3.42 -11.70
C ALA A 10 -16.04 -4.61 -10.71
N HIS A 11 -17.06 -5.45 -10.92
CA HIS A 11 -17.53 -6.55 -10.05
C HIS A 11 -17.00 -7.93 -10.51
N PHE A 12 -16.66 -8.85 -9.60
CA PHE A 12 -16.61 -10.30 -9.87
C PHE A 12 -16.78 -11.15 -8.58
N SER A 13 -17.43 -12.33 -8.69
CA SER A 13 -18.00 -13.15 -7.60
C SER A 13 -17.08 -14.23 -7.02
N SER A 14 -17.41 -14.67 -5.80
CA SER A 14 -16.63 -15.50 -4.85
C SER A 14 -16.87 -17.02 -4.93
N GLN A 15 -15.87 -17.80 -4.49
CA GLN A 15 -16.02 -19.16 -3.93
C GLN A 15 -15.04 -19.37 -2.75
N GLN A 16 -15.50 -20.02 -1.67
CA GLN A 16 -14.85 -20.20 -0.35
C GLN A 16 -14.10 -21.54 -0.22
N LEU A 17 -13.05 -21.60 0.64
CA LEU A 17 -12.34 -22.82 1.06
C LEU A 17 -12.07 -22.85 2.59
N PRO A 18 -11.85 -24.03 3.20
CA PRO A 18 -12.12 -24.30 4.63
C PRO A 18 -10.93 -24.11 5.59
N CYS A 19 -11.26 -23.92 6.87
CA CYS A 19 -10.40 -23.44 7.96
C CYS A 19 -9.48 -24.49 8.59
N LEU A 20 -8.23 -24.10 8.88
CA LEU A 20 -7.25 -24.85 9.67
C LEU A 20 -6.90 -24.04 10.94
N SER A 21 -7.11 -24.67 12.09
CA SER A 21 -6.92 -24.09 13.43
C SER A 21 -5.44 -24.03 13.83
N TYR A 22 -4.86 -22.82 13.86
CA TYR A 22 -3.52 -22.54 14.39
C TYR A 22 -3.59 -21.96 15.81
N ARG A 23 -2.72 -22.43 16.71
CA ARG A 23 -2.52 -21.89 18.06
C ARG A 23 -2.24 -20.38 17.98
N ASN A 24 -3.05 -19.59 18.67
CA ASN A 24 -2.99 -18.13 18.77
C ASN A 24 -1.61 -17.60 19.22
N SER A 25 -0.74 -17.27 18.27
CA SER A 25 -0.05 -15.99 18.35
C SER A 25 -1.07 -14.94 17.88
N MET A 26 -1.33 -13.90 18.66
CA MET A 26 -2.06 -12.74 18.15
C MET A 26 -1.17 -12.11 17.08
N ILE A 27 -1.30 -12.57 15.84
CA ILE A 27 -0.76 -11.89 14.67
C ILE A 27 -1.61 -10.62 14.58
N VAL A 28 -1.06 -9.51 15.07
CA VAL A 28 -1.63 -8.19 14.82
C VAL A 28 -1.45 -7.95 13.33
N GLN A 29 -2.50 -8.28 12.57
CA GLN A 29 -2.56 -7.97 11.16
C GLN A 29 -2.94 -6.50 11.06
N ASP A 30 -2.05 -5.68 10.49
CA ASP A 30 -2.34 -4.24 10.41
C ASP A 30 -3.60 -3.99 9.56
N ASP A 31 -4.39 -3.01 9.98
CA ASP A 31 -5.62 -2.55 9.30
C ASP A 31 -5.35 -1.92 7.92
N ILE A 32 -4.07 -1.78 7.55
CA ILE A 32 -3.61 -1.10 6.36
C ILE A 32 -2.68 -2.00 5.55
N TYR A 33 -2.93 -2.06 4.24
CA TYR A 33 -2.12 -2.77 3.27
C TYR A 33 -1.62 -1.78 2.21
N CYS A 34 -0.46 -2.02 1.62
CA CYS A 34 0.06 -1.17 0.55
C CYS A 34 0.58 -1.95 -0.67
N LYS A 35 0.42 -1.33 -1.84
CA LYS A 35 1.08 -1.74 -3.10
C LYS A 35 2.05 -0.68 -3.54
N ILE A 36 3.25 -1.12 -3.91
CA ILE A 36 4.31 -0.30 -4.46
C ILE A 36 4.49 -0.72 -5.92
N TYR A 37 4.70 0.23 -6.82
CA TYR A 37 5.02 -0.06 -8.21
C TYR A 37 5.66 1.15 -8.87
N ILE A 38 6.28 0.91 -10.03
CA ILE A 38 6.91 1.95 -10.84
C ILE A 38 5.98 2.37 -11.97
N VAL A 39 5.81 3.67 -12.16
CA VAL A 39 5.04 4.28 -13.26
C VAL A 39 6.00 4.95 -14.23
N SER A 40 5.83 4.63 -15.51
CA SER A 40 6.58 5.22 -16.63
C SER A 40 8.11 5.16 -16.49
N ARG A 41 8.65 4.20 -15.72
CA ARG A 41 10.09 4.08 -15.38
C ARG A 41 10.71 5.33 -14.76
N THR A 42 9.91 6.19 -14.14
CA THR A 42 10.38 7.47 -13.58
C THR A 42 9.82 7.75 -12.20
N TYR A 43 8.63 7.21 -11.90
CA TYR A 43 7.94 7.51 -10.66
C TYR A 43 7.73 6.26 -9.83
N LEU A 44 8.07 6.36 -8.55
CA LEU A 44 7.59 5.45 -7.51
C LEU A 44 6.14 5.81 -7.19
N CYS A 45 5.29 4.80 -7.09
CA CYS A 45 3.92 4.96 -6.63
C CYS A 45 3.63 4.01 -5.47
N VAL A 46 3.05 4.55 -4.40
CA VAL A 46 2.59 3.78 -3.24
C VAL A 46 1.09 3.98 -3.09
N LYS A 47 0.33 2.89 -3.15
CA LYS A 47 -1.10 2.85 -2.92
C LYS A 47 -1.38 2.20 -1.58
N PHE A 48 -2.01 2.92 -0.67
CA PHE A 48 -2.51 2.38 0.59
C PHE A 48 -3.99 2.02 0.47
N TYR A 49 -4.35 0.93 1.14
CA TYR A 49 -5.68 0.38 1.22
C TYR A 49 -6.03 0.14 2.69
N ALA A 50 -7.17 0.65 3.13
CA ALA A 50 -7.67 0.42 4.49
C ALA A 50 -9.02 -0.29 4.45
N SER A 51 -9.18 -1.34 5.25
CA SER A 51 -10.49 -1.93 5.53
C SER A 51 -11.12 -1.19 6.71
N ASP A 52 -12.24 -0.52 6.48
CA ASP A 52 -13.10 -0.09 7.57
C ASP A 52 -13.98 -1.28 7.97
N TYR A 53 -13.80 -1.80 9.19
CA TYR A 53 -14.63 -2.88 9.72
C TYR A 53 -15.98 -2.39 10.24
N SER A 54 -16.25 -1.07 10.18
CA SER A 54 -17.57 -0.53 10.53
C SER A 54 -18.59 -0.79 9.39
N VAL A 55 -19.35 -1.86 9.62
CA VAL A 55 -20.72 -2.18 9.20
C VAL A 55 -21.38 -1.21 8.19
N ASP A 56 -21.81 -1.80 7.06
CA ASP A 56 -22.83 -1.31 6.11
C ASP A 56 -22.48 -0.38 4.93
N VAL A 57 -21.20 -0.13 4.63
CA VAL A 57 -20.86 0.46 3.31
C VAL A 57 -19.80 -0.37 2.59
N ILE A 58 -20.27 -1.35 1.82
CA ILE A 58 -19.51 -2.25 0.92
C ILE A 58 -18.65 -1.48 -0.13
N SER A 59 -18.64 -0.14 -0.15
CA SER A 59 -18.13 0.67 -1.27
C SER A 59 -16.89 1.55 -1.02
N SER A 60 -16.40 1.73 0.21
CA SER A 60 -15.35 2.73 0.50
C SER A 60 -14.12 2.15 1.19
N MET A 61 -13.39 1.28 0.50
CA MET A 61 -12.00 1.03 0.88
C MET A 61 -11.23 2.34 0.69
N LEU A 62 -10.73 2.94 1.77
CA LEU A 62 -9.94 4.18 1.67
C LEU A 62 -8.71 3.89 0.81
N ARG A 63 -8.52 4.67 -0.25
CA ARG A 63 -7.41 4.56 -1.20
C ARG A 63 -6.63 5.86 -1.23
N VAL A 64 -5.47 5.85 -0.59
CA VAL A 64 -4.51 6.95 -0.66
C VAL A 64 -3.39 6.56 -1.62
N VAL A 65 -3.05 7.47 -2.53
CA VAL A 65 -2.00 7.25 -3.53
C VAL A 65 -0.95 8.34 -3.40
N PHE A 66 0.29 7.94 -3.20
CA PHE A 66 1.44 8.82 -3.27
C PHE A 66 2.26 8.52 -4.52
N ILE A 67 2.82 9.56 -5.11
CA ILE A 67 3.67 9.47 -6.30
C ILE A 67 4.89 10.35 -6.05
N SER A 68 6.07 9.82 -6.31
CA SER A 68 7.33 10.56 -6.17
C SER A 68 8.40 10.03 -7.12
N THR A 69 9.47 10.78 -7.32
CA THR A 69 10.60 10.36 -8.18
C THR A 69 11.70 9.62 -7.43
N ASN A 70 11.66 9.61 -6.09
CA ASN A 70 12.66 8.94 -5.25
C ASN A 70 12.06 8.50 -3.91
N ALA A 71 12.72 7.55 -3.25
CA ALA A 71 12.24 6.96 -2.01
C ALA A 71 12.20 7.98 -0.87
N GLN A 72 13.17 8.89 -0.80
CA GLN A 72 13.24 9.90 0.26
C GLN A 72 12.01 10.83 0.25
N SER A 73 11.63 11.35 -0.91
CA SER A 73 10.44 12.17 -1.09
C SER A 73 9.17 11.37 -0.87
N MET A 74 9.14 10.09 -1.24
CA MET A 74 8.02 9.18 -0.93
C MET A 74 7.82 9.04 0.59
N VAL A 75 8.90 8.81 1.35
CA VAL A 75 8.84 8.71 2.83
C VAL A 75 8.33 10.01 3.44
N LYS A 76 8.73 11.17 2.93
CA LYS A 76 8.19 12.47 3.37
C LYS A 76 6.68 12.59 3.13
N LEU A 77 6.20 12.15 1.95
CA LEU A 77 4.76 12.15 1.64
C LEU A 77 3.99 11.23 2.60
N ILE A 78 4.47 10.00 2.82
CA ILE A 78 3.87 9.06 3.77
C ILE A 78 3.84 9.65 5.18
N ASN A 79 4.97 10.20 5.65
CA ASN A 79 5.08 10.77 6.99
C ASN A 79 4.20 12.01 7.21
N SER A 80 3.88 12.74 6.13
CA SER A 80 2.96 13.89 6.20
C SER A 80 1.49 13.50 6.37
N HIS A 81 1.13 12.22 6.13
CA HIS A 81 -0.24 11.75 6.20
C HIS A 81 -0.54 11.07 7.55
N ILE A 82 -0.98 11.88 8.52
CA ILE A 82 -1.21 11.50 9.93
C ILE A 82 -2.00 10.18 10.11
N TRP A 83 -3.04 9.95 9.31
CA TRP A 83 -3.86 8.73 9.44
C TRP A 83 -3.10 7.46 9.02
N ILE A 84 -2.21 7.55 8.02
CA ILE A 84 -1.43 6.39 7.56
C ILE A 84 -0.34 6.10 8.58
N THR A 85 0.37 7.13 9.03
CA THR A 85 1.45 6.97 10.01
C THR A 85 0.96 6.45 11.35
N SER A 86 -0.26 6.80 11.77
CA SER A 86 -0.86 6.27 13.00
C SER A 86 -1.34 4.82 12.89
N LYS A 87 -1.47 4.29 11.66
CA LYS A 87 -1.96 2.93 11.38
C LYS A 87 -0.87 1.95 10.96
N LEU A 88 0.34 2.42 10.67
CA LEU A 88 1.47 1.55 10.33
C LEU A 88 2.13 1.01 11.60
N SER A 89 2.21 -0.33 11.72
CA SER A 89 3.14 -0.93 12.68
C SER A 89 4.59 -0.66 12.27
N ILE A 90 5.51 -0.82 13.23
CA ILE A 90 6.95 -0.73 12.97
C ILE A 90 7.36 -1.74 11.90
N SER A 91 6.82 -2.96 11.97
CA SER A 91 7.12 -4.03 11.01
C SER A 91 6.68 -3.67 9.59
N HIS A 92 5.46 -3.14 9.39
CA HIS A 92 5.03 -2.69 8.08
C HIS A 92 5.79 -1.46 7.59
N ALA A 93 6.13 -0.52 8.47
CA ALA A 93 6.95 0.63 8.09
C ALA A 93 8.34 0.19 7.58
N LEU A 94 8.98 -0.78 8.24
CA LEU A 94 10.25 -1.36 7.80
C LEU A 94 10.10 -2.12 6.48
N TYR A 95 9.03 -2.90 6.30
CA TYR A 95 8.72 -3.56 5.03
C TYR A 95 8.59 -2.56 3.89
N ILE A 96 7.80 -1.49 4.07
CA ILE A 96 7.64 -0.41 3.08
C ILE A 96 9.00 0.21 2.76
N GLY A 97 9.84 0.48 3.76
CA GLY A 97 11.19 0.99 3.56
C GLY A 97 12.04 0.08 2.67
N GLY A 98 12.02 -1.23 2.93
CA GLY A 98 12.74 -2.22 2.12
C GLY A 98 12.25 -2.25 0.67
N GLU A 99 10.94 -2.24 0.46
CA GLU A 99 10.35 -2.24 -0.88
C GLU A 99 10.63 -0.94 -1.66
N LEU A 100 10.66 0.22 -0.98
CA LEU A 100 11.02 1.49 -1.59
C LEU A 100 12.50 1.50 -2.03
N VAL A 101 13.41 0.92 -1.25
CA VAL A 101 14.82 0.78 -1.63
C VAL A 101 14.97 -0.14 -2.83
N LYS A 102 14.27 -1.28 -2.86
CA LYS A 102 14.26 -2.17 -4.04
C LYS A 102 13.76 -1.43 -5.28
N ALA A 103 12.63 -0.73 -5.18
CA ALA A 103 12.05 0.00 -6.31
C ALA A 103 12.97 1.13 -6.81
N GLU A 104 13.60 1.87 -5.91
CA GLU A 104 14.56 2.90 -6.27
C GLU A 104 15.81 2.32 -6.97
N LEU A 105 16.32 1.19 -6.48
CA LEU A 105 17.43 0.50 -7.14
C LEU A 105 17.04 0.05 -8.57
N THR A 106 15.84 -0.50 -8.75
CA THR A 106 15.37 -0.91 -10.08
C THR A 106 15.20 0.27 -11.05
N LEU A 107 14.82 1.46 -10.56
CA LEU A 107 14.81 2.69 -11.37
C LEU A 107 16.23 3.06 -11.82
N ILE A 108 17.22 2.95 -10.93
CA ILE A 108 18.62 3.25 -11.23
C ILE A 108 19.22 2.25 -12.21
N THR A 109 18.94 0.95 -12.02
CA THR A 109 19.50 -0.13 -12.84
C THR A 109 18.71 -0.39 -14.13
N GLY A 110 17.54 0.24 -14.30
CA GLY A 110 16.65 0.00 -15.43
C GLY A 110 16.01 -1.39 -15.43
N GLN A 111 15.97 -2.05 -14.28
CA GLN A 111 15.38 -3.38 -14.10
C GLN A 111 13.87 -3.31 -13.87
N GLU A 112 13.20 -4.44 -14.04
CA GLU A 112 11.79 -4.58 -13.67
C GLU A 112 11.66 -4.75 -12.16
N TYR A 113 10.76 -3.97 -11.55
CA TYR A 113 10.42 -4.08 -10.14
C TYR A 113 9.27 -5.07 -9.93
N ILE A 114 9.45 -5.96 -8.95
CA ILE A 114 8.43 -6.88 -8.46
C ILE A 114 8.35 -6.70 -6.94
N GLN A 115 7.13 -6.54 -6.43
CA GLN A 115 6.86 -6.52 -5.00
C GLN A 115 6.62 -7.95 -4.51
N ASP A 116 7.31 -8.36 -3.45
CA ASP A 116 7.16 -9.66 -2.79
C ASP A 116 6.22 -9.60 -1.57
#